data_AF-A0A969XI62-F1
#
_entry.id   AF-A0A969XI62-F1
#
_cell.length_a   1.000
_cell.length_b   1.000
_cell.length_c   1.000
_cell.angle_alpha   90.00
_cell.angle_beta   90.00
_cell.angle_gamma   90.00
#
_symmetry.space_group_name_H-M   'P 1'
#
loop_
_entity.id
_entity.type
_entity.pdbx_description
1 polymer ?
#
loop_
_entity_poly.entity_id
_entity_poly.type
_entity_poly.pdbx_seq_one_letter_code
_entity_poly.pdbx_strand_id
1 'polypeptide(L)'
;MDAGKGDDVKDEHPLVQLARETIAAYVCERRVLPPPEDPSEEMGERRGVFVSLHREGELRGCIGTIEPVRGNVAEEIIANAISAATRDPRFAPLTEGELENLEISVDVLTEPEEVPSADHLDPKEYGVIVECDRRRGL
;
A
#
# COMPACT_ATOMS: atom_id res chain seq x y z
N MET A 1 11.15 36.83 23.77
CA MET A 1 12.16 36.04 23.07
C MET A 1 11.42 34.87 22.48
N ASP A 2 11.25 34.92 21.16
CA ASP A 2 10.94 33.85 20.21
C ASP A 2 11.54 32.48 20.59
N ALA A 3 11.02 31.33 20.18
CA ALA A 3 10.09 31.03 19.09
C ALA A 3 9.24 29.79 19.46
N GLY A 4 8.01 29.74 18.93
CA GLY A 4 7.18 28.55 18.96
C GLY A 4 7.84 27.40 18.23
N LYS A 5 7.87 26.23 18.88
CA LYS A 5 8.13 24.96 18.22
C LYS A 5 6.77 24.36 17.89
N GLY A 6 6.28 24.69 16.70
CA GLY A 6 5.20 23.94 16.07
C GLY A 6 5.80 22.60 15.68
N ASP A 7 5.51 21.56 16.46
CA ASP A 7 5.76 20.20 16.03
C ASP A 7 4.62 19.85 15.05
N ASP A 8 4.89 20.01 13.75
CA ASP A 8 4.07 19.49 12.66
C ASP A 8 4.04 17.95 12.74
N VAL A 9 3.18 17.41 13.61
CA VAL A 9 2.79 16.01 13.55
C VAL A 9 1.98 15.85 12.26
N LYS A 10 2.63 15.38 11.19
CA LYS A 10 1.91 14.87 10.03
C LYS A 10 1.07 13.70 10.53
N ASP A 11 -0.21 13.93 10.79
CA ASP A 11 -1.19 12.87 10.99
C ASP A 11 -1.22 12.01 9.70
N GLU A 12 -0.38 10.97 9.68
CA GLU A 12 -0.32 10.01 8.59
C GLU A 12 -1.63 9.21 8.58
N HIS A 13 -2.17 8.86 7.41
CA HIS A 13 -3.44 8.13 7.34
C HIS A 13 -3.33 6.76 8.06
N PRO A 14 -4.35 6.27 8.79
CA PRO A 14 -4.26 5.02 9.55
C PRO A 14 -3.81 3.80 8.73
N LEU A 15 -4.20 3.73 7.45
CA LEU A 15 -3.75 2.67 6.54
C LEU A 15 -2.24 2.72 6.27
N VAL A 16 -1.70 3.92 6.10
CA VAL A 16 -0.27 4.14 5.86
C VAL A 16 0.52 3.87 7.13
N GLN A 17 0.00 4.27 8.30
CA GLN A 17 0.60 3.92 9.59
C GLN A 17 0.69 2.39 9.77
N LEU A 18 -0.39 1.65 9.49
CA LEU A 18 -0.40 0.19 9.54
C LEU A 18 0.65 -0.42 8.61
N ALA A 19 0.78 0.09 7.39
CA ALA A 19 1.81 -0.35 6.44
C ALA A 19 3.22 -0.08 6.98
N ARG A 20 3.47 1.13 7.51
CA ARG A 20 4.77 1.54 8.07
C ARG A 20 5.18 0.67 9.25
N GLU A 21 4.29 0.49 10.22
CA GLU A 21 4.53 -0.35 11.40
C GLU A 21 4.78 -1.80 11.00
N THR A 22 4.01 -2.32 10.05
CA THR A 22 4.18 -3.67 9.54
C THR A 22 5.56 -3.87 8.90
N ILE A 23 5.97 -2.93 8.04
CA ILE A 23 7.28 -3.00 7.38
C ILE A 23 8.39 -2.94 8.42
N ALA A 24 8.33 -2.00 9.37
CA ALA A 24 9.33 -1.87 10.41
C ALA A 24 9.44 -3.15 11.26
N ALA A 25 8.31 -3.68 11.74
CA ALA A 25 8.29 -4.91 12.53
C ALA A 25 8.85 -6.12 11.74
N TYR A 26 8.54 -6.22 10.45
CA TYR A 26 9.01 -7.33 9.64
C TYR A 26 10.49 -7.20 9.24
N VAL A 27 10.95 -6.00 8.90
CA VAL A 27 12.34 -5.76 8.49
C VAL A 27 13.29 -5.92 9.67
N CYS A 28 12.96 -5.34 10.83
CA CYS A 28 13.82 -5.37 12.02
C CYS A 28 13.70 -6.69 12.80
N GLU A 29 12.48 -7.21 12.98
CA GLU A 29 12.22 -8.32 13.91
C GLU A 29 11.76 -9.61 13.22
N ARG A 30 11.54 -9.58 11.90
CA ARG A 30 10.85 -10.67 11.15
C ARG A 30 9.48 -11.02 11.73
N ARG A 31 8.84 -10.07 12.40
CA ARG A 31 7.52 -10.22 13.02
C ARG A 31 6.43 -9.77 12.05
N VAL A 32 5.39 -10.59 11.91
CA VAL A 32 4.16 -10.22 11.20
C VAL A 32 3.19 -9.66 12.24
N LEU A 33 2.71 -8.44 12.04
CA LEU A 33 1.73 -7.83 12.92
C LEU A 33 0.34 -8.47 12.69
N PRO A 34 -0.47 -8.65 13.75
CA PRO A 34 -1.88 -8.94 13.58
C PRO A 34 -2.62 -7.69 13.06
N PRO A 35 -3.82 -7.83 12.47
CA PRO A 35 -4.71 -6.70 12.23
C PRO A 35 -4.98 -5.92 13.53
N PRO A 36 -5.21 -4.59 13.44
CA PRO A 36 -5.50 -3.78 14.62
C PRO A 36 -6.78 -4.24 15.32
N GLU A 37 -6.84 -4.10 16.65
CA GLU A 37 -7.99 -4.51 17.46
C GLU A 37 -9.24 -3.64 17.19
N ASP A 38 -9.02 -2.36 16.87
CA ASP A 38 -10.07 -1.39 16.54
C ASP A 38 -9.79 -0.81 15.13
N PRO A 39 -10.09 -1.55 14.06
CA PRO A 39 -9.87 -1.09 12.69
C PRO A 39 -10.82 0.04 12.33
N SER A 40 -10.36 0.99 11.50
CA SER A 40 -11.27 1.93 10.85
C SER A 40 -12.28 1.20 9.96
N GLU A 41 -13.38 1.87 9.60
CA GLU A 41 -14.40 1.28 8.72
C GLU A 41 -13.79 0.77 7.40
N GLU A 42 -12.93 1.57 6.77
CA GLU A 42 -12.21 1.23 5.54
C GLU A 42 -11.31 0.00 5.71
N MET A 43 -10.65 -0.17 6.86
CA MET A 43 -9.83 -1.34 7.17
C MET A 43 -10.63 -2.64 7.21
N GLY A 44 -11.93 -2.56 7.54
CA GLY A 44 -12.84 -3.70 7.59
C GLY A 44 -13.40 -4.11 6.23
N GLU A 45 -13.26 -3.29 5.19
CA GLU A 45 -13.79 -3.59 3.86
C GLU A 45 -13.03 -4.70 3.14
N ARG A 46 -13.68 -5.34 2.16
CA ARG A 46 -13.03 -6.26 1.23
C ARG A 46 -12.72 -5.56 -0.09
N ARG A 47 -11.46 -5.15 -0.25
CA ARG A 47 -10.94 -4.46 -1.44
C ARG A 47 -9.55 -4.99 -1.81
N GLY A 48 -9.18 -4.84 -3.08
CA GLY A 48 -7.78 -4.96 -3.49
C GLY A 48 -6.98 -3.78 -2.96
N VAL A 49 -5.70 -4.00 -2.64
CA VAL A 49 -4.84 -2.93 -2.09
C VAL A 49 -3.46 -3.01 -2.72
N PHE A 50 -2.91 -1.86 -3.10
CA PHE A 50 -1.51 -1.70 -3.49
C PHE A 50 -0.73 -0.95 -2.42
N VAL A 51 0.44 -1.48 -2.07
CA VAL A 51 1.40 -0.79 -1.20
C VAL A 51 2.63 -0.46 -2.04
N SER A 52 2.90 0.83 -2.17
CA SER A 52 4.00 1.37 -2.95
C SER A 52 4.99 2.05 -2.02
N LEU A 53 6.27 1.70 -2.16
CA LEU A 53 7.38 2.17 -1.36
C LEU A 53 8.26 3.02 -2.26
N HIS A 54 8.56 4.23 -1.82
CA HIS A 54 9.45 5.16 -2.50
C HIS A 54 10.57 5.61 -1.57
N ARG A 55 11.70 5.96 -2.17
CA ARG A 55 12.82 6.55 -1.46
C ARG A 55 13.44 7.61 -2.36
N GLU A 56 13.56 8.84 -1.84
CA GLU A 56 14.11 9.97 -2.59
C GLU A 56 13.38 10.19 -3.94
N GLY A 57 12.07 9.95 -3.95
CA GLY A 57 11.21 10.05 -5.15
C GLY A 57 11.30 8.87 -6.13
N GLU A 58 12.12 7.86 -5.86
CA GLU A 58 12.27 6.68 -6.71
C GLU A 58 11.53 5.46 -6.15
N LEU A 59 10.94 4.65 -7.04
CA LEU A 59 10.25 3.41 -6.66
C LEU A 59 11.24 2.41 -6.05
N ARG A 60 10.94 1.93 -4.84
CA ARG A 60 11.76 0.99 -4.06
C ARG A 60 11.11 -0.38 -3.83
N GLY A 61 9.81 -0.47 -4.08
CA GLY A 61 9.02 -1.70 -4.09
C GLY A 61 7.54 -1.38 -4.28
N CYS A 62 6.82 -2.22 -5.00
CA CYS A 62 5.37 -2.09 -5.12
C CYS A 62 4.74 -3.45 -5.34
N ILE A 63 3.84 -3.83 -4.45
CA ILE A 63 3.07 -5.06 -4.51
C ILE A 63 1.63 -4.77 -4.09
N GLY A 64 0.69 -5.40 -4.78
CA GLY A 64 -0.72 -5.31 -4.45
C GLY A 64 -1.54 -6.40 -5.08
N THR A 65 -2.83 -6.34 -4.78
CA THR A 65 -3.86 -7.27 -5.23
C THR A 65 -4.97 -6.47 -5.91
N ILE A 66 -5.41 -6.92 -7.08
CA ILE A 66 -6.50 -6.25 -7.82
C ILE A 66 -7.84 -6.58 -7.18
N GLU A 67 -8.04 -7.86 -6.87
CA GLU A 67 -9.19 -8.36 -6.13
C GLU A 67 -8.77 -8.72 -4.70
N PRO A 68 -9.67 -8.58 -3.70
CA PRO A 68 -9.38 -8.97 -2.33
C PRO A 68 -9.11 -10.48 -2.23
N VAL A 69 -7.88 -10.83 -1.85
CA VAL A 69 -7.46 -12.21 -1.55
C VAL A 69 -7.43 -12.50 -0.05
N ARG A 70 -7.55 -11.47 0.79
CA ARG A 70 -7.59 -11.54 2.25
C ARG A 70 -8.97 -11.23 2.83
N GLY A 71 -9.10 -11.36 4.15
CA GLY A 71 -10.34 -11.13 4.88
C GLY A 71 -10.85 -9.70 4.72
N ASN A 72 -9.94 -8.73 4.72
CA ASN A 72 -10.23 -7.29 4.67
C ASN A 72 -8.99 -6.47 4.24
N VAL A 73 -9.16 -5.14 4.12
CA VAL A 73 -8.11 -4.18 3.76
C VAL A 73 -6.93 -4.20 4.73
N ALA A 74 -7.15 -4.32 6.04
CA ALA A 74 -6.04 -4.38 7.00
C ALA A 74 -5.11 -5.58 6.75
N GLU A 75 -5.69 -6.76 6.50
CA GLU A 75 -4.93 -7.97 6.17
C GLU A 75 -4.23 -7.86 4.80
N GLU A 76 -4.86 -7.21 3.80
CA GLU A 76 -4.21 -6.91 2.52
C GLU A 76 -3.00 -6.01 2.72
N ILE A 77 -3.14 -4.91 3.47
CA ILE A 77 -2.06 -3.98 3.77
C ILE A 77 -0.90 -4.70 4.43
N ILE A 78 -1.17 -5.51 5.47
CA ILE A 78 -0.10 -6.25 6.17
C ILE A 78 0.65 -7.16 5.20
N ALA A 79 -0.08 -7.95 4.40
CA ALA A 79 0.54 -8.89 3.46
C ALA A 79 1.30 -8.20 2.32
N ASN A 80 0.72 -7.15 1.75
CA ASN A 80 1.26 -6.44 0.60
C ASN A 80 2.42 -5.53 1.00
N ALA A 81 2.38 -4.91 2.18
CA ALA A 81 3.49 -4.10 2.71
C ALA A 81 4.74 -4.95 2.96
N ILE A 82 4.59 -6.13 3.57
CA ILE A 82 5.71 -7.08 3.74
C ILE A 82 6.27 -7.51 2.38
N SER A 83 5.39 -7.79 1.43
CA SER A 83 5.78 -8.26 0.10
C SER A 83 6.47 -7.16 -0.70
N ALA A 84 5.97 -5.92 -0.68
CA ALA A 84 6.62 -4.77 -1.30
C ALA A 84 8.01 -4.53 -0.71
N ALA A 85 8.17 -4.68 0.62
CA ALA A 85 9.43 -4.46 1.30
C ALA A 85 10.46 -5.58 1.07
N THR A 86 10.02 -6.83 0.84
CA THR A 86 10.93 -8.00 0.91
C THR A 86 10.85 -8.99 -0.23
N ARG A 87 9.85 -8.89 -1.11
CA ARG A 87 9.54 -9.90 -2.14
C ARG A 87 9.28 -9.31 -3.53
N ASP A 88 9.37 -8.00 -3.71
CA ASP A 88 9.32 -7.42 -5.05
C ASP A 88 10.54 -7.91 -5.86
N PRO A 89 10.36 -8.70 -6.93
CA PRO A 89 11.46 -9.34 -7.65
C PRO A 89 12.36 -8.34 -8.40
N ARG A 90 11.94 -7.08 -8.52
CA ARG A 90 12.71 -6.02 -9.16
C ARG A 90 13.77 -5.42 -8.23
N PHE A 91 13.65 -5.62 -6.92
CA PHE A 91 14.49 -4.96 -5.92
C PHE A 91 15.03 -5.93 -4.87
N ALA A 92 16.16 -5.60 -4.25
CA ALA A 92 16.62 -6.31 -3.06
C ALA A 92 15.70 -6.02 -1.86
N PRO A 93 15.54 -6.95 -0.91
CA PRO A 93 14.80 -6.69 0.33
C PRO A 93 15.30 -5.43 1.03
N LEU A 94 14.39 -4.66 1.63
CA LEU A 94 14.71 -3.49 2.42
C LEU A 94 15.59 -3.85 3.63
N THR A 95 16.49 -2.93 3.97
CA THR A 95 17.30 -2.96 5.19
C THR A 95 16.81 -1.94 6.21
N GLU A 96 17.15 -2.14 7.49
CA GLU A 96 16.73 -1.26 8.58
C GLU A 96 17.11 0.21 8.34
N GLY A 97 18.30 0.45 7.78
CA GLY A 97 18.77 1.81 7.47
C GLY A 97 17.99 2.52 6.36
N GLU A 98 17.15 1.81 5.61
CA GLU A 98 16.30 2.41 4.57
C GLU A 98 14.95 2.90 5.12
N LEU A 99 14.57 2.47 6.34
CA LEU A 99 13.23 2.73 6.88
C LEU A 99 12.99 4.21 7.23
N GLU A 100 14.03 4.93 7.66
CA GLU A 100 13.92 6.32 8.13
C GLU A 100 13.44 7.27 7.03
N ASN A 101 13.85 7.02 5.77
CA ASN A 101 13.54 7.87 4.62
C ASN A 101 12.56 7.19 3.65
N LEU A 102 11.80 6.21 4.14
CA LEU A 102 10.85 5.46 3.32
C LEU A 102 9.51 6.20 3.23
N GLU A 103 9.16 6.60 2.02
CA GLU A 103 7.85 7.11 1.66
C GLU A 103 6.93 5.93 1.32
N ILE A 104 5.73 5.93 1.90
CA ILE A 104 4.78 4.82 1.76
C ILE A 104 3.47 5.39 1.24
N SER A 105 2.92 4.74 0.20
CA SER A 105 1.60 5.02 -0.34
C SER A 105 0.77 3.74 -0.29
N VAL A 106 -0.49 3.88 0.10
CA VAL A 106 -1.46 2.78 0.16
C VAL A 106 -2.64 3.18 -0.70
N ASP A 107 -2.88 2.41 -1.76
CA ASP A 107 -3.99 2.61 -2.69
C ASP A 107 -5.03 1.50 -2.48
N VAL A 108 -6.21 1.87 -2.00
CA VAL A 108 -7.35 0.96 -1.83
C VAL A 108 -8.20 1.03 -3.08
N LEU A 109 -8.36 -0.12 -3.76
CA LEU A 109 -9.08 -0.18 -5.03
C LEU A 109 -10.57 -0.34 -4.81
N THR A 110 -11.37 0.33 -5.64
CA THR A 110 -12.80 0.05 -5.77
C THR A 110 -13.02 -1.24 -6.55
N GLU A 111 -14.24 -1.78 -6.47
CA GLU A 111 -14.62 -2.92 -7.31
C GLU A 111 -14.51 -2.54 -8.80
N PRO A 112 -13.81 -3.35 -9.63
CA PRO A 112 -13.71 -3.07 -11.06
C PRO A 112 -15.07 -3.10 -11.75
N GLU A 113 -15.32 -2.14 -12.64
CA GLU A 113 -16.50 -2.09 -13.48
C GLU A 113 -16.13 -2.28 -14.95
N GLU A 114 -16.88 -3.12 -15.67
CA GLU A 114 -16.71 -3.29 -17.12
C GLU A 114 -17.19 -2.04 -17.86
N VAL A 115 -16.34 -1.51 -18.75
CA VAL A 115 -16.70 -0.38 -19.62
C VAL A 115 -16.93 -0.83 -21.05
N PRO A 116 -17.91 -0.25 -21.78
CA PRO A 116 -18.23 -0.67 -23.13
C PRO A 116 -17.19 -0.22 -24.18
N SER A 117 -16.46 0.86 -23.91
CA SER A 117 -15.38 1.35 -24.77
C SER A 117 -14.43 2.28 -24.01
N ALA A 118 -13.25 2.53 -24.59
CA ALA A 118 -12.24 3.41 -24.03
C ALA A 118 -12.69 4.88 -23.91
N ASP A 119 -13.72 5.30 -24.66
CA ASP A 119 -14.24 6.68 -24.62
C ASP A 119 -14.90 7.03 -23.27
N HIS A 120 -15.19 6.02 -22.45
CA HIS A 120 -15.75 6.18 -21.11
C HIS A 120 -14.69 6.28 -20.01
N LEU A 121 -13.39 6.20 -20.36
CA LEU A 121 -12.30 6.21 -19.39
C LEU A 121 -11.64 7.60 -19.33
N ASP A 122 -11.74 8.28 -18.18
CA ASP A 122 -10.88 9.42 -17.87
C ASP A 122 -9.59 8.93 -17.20
N PRO A 123 -8.41 9.11 -17.83
CA PRO A 123 -7.13 8.66 -17.28
C PRO A 123 -6.70 9.40 -16.00
N LYS A 124 -7.38 10.49 -15.63
CA LYS A 124 -7.15 11.20 -14.36
C LYS A 124 -7.99 10.65 -13.21
N GLU A 125 -9.06 9.91 -13.52
CA GLU A 125 -10.01 9.41 -12.55
C GLU A 125 -9.91 7.90 -12.37
N TYR A 126 -9.71 7.15 -13.47
CA TYR A 126 -9.78 5.69 -13.46
C TYR A 126 -8.43 5.02 -13.76
N GLY A 127 -8.11 4.01 -12.95
CA GLY A 127 -7.17 2.96 -13.35
C GLY A 127 -7.82 2.02 -14.36
N VAL A 128 -7.00 1.35 -15.18
CA VAL A 128 -7.50 0.45 -16.24
C VAL A 128 -6.99 -0.96 -15.99
N ILE A 129 -7.92 -1.91 -15.99
CA ILE A 129 -7.60 -3.34 -16.03
C ILE A 129 -7.87 -3.81 -17.46
N VAL A 130 -6.87 -4.42 -18.10
CA VAL A 130 -7.02 -5.01 -19.43
C VAL A 130 -6.94 -6.52 -19.33
N GLU A 131 -7.96 -7.21 -19.83
CA GLU A 131 -8.04 -8.67 -19.84
C GLU A 131 -8.12 -9.20 -21.28
N CYS A 132 -7.29 -10.20 -21.58
CA CYS A 132 -7.29 -10.92 -22.85
C CYS A 132 -6.99 -12.40 -22.60
N ASP A 133 -8.02 -13.23 -22.72
CA ASP A 133 -8.00 -14.66 -22.39
C ASP A 133 -7.56 -14.92 -20.94
N ARG A 134 -6.36 -15.48 -20.75
CA ARG A 134 -5.74 -15.77 -19.44
C ARG A 134 -4.74 -14.70 -19.01
N ARG A 135 -4.62 -13.61 -19.76
CA ARG A 135 -3.69 -12.51 -19.47
C ARG A 135 -4.47 -11.34 -18.93
N ARG A 136 -3.98 -10.78 -17.83
CA ARG A 136 -4.49 -9.58 -17.18
C ARG A 136 -3.35 -8.61 -16.97
N GLY A 137 -3.59 -7.34 -17.26
CA GLY A 137 -2.70 -6.22 -16.97
C GLY A 137 -3.43 -5.16 -16.15
N LEU A 138 -2.68 -4.52 -15.26
CA LEU A 138 -3.04 -3.31 -14.53
C LEU A 138 -1.92 -2.29 -14.77
#